data_AF-A0A270B6A9-F1
#
_entry.id   AF-A0A270B6A9-F1
#
_cell.length_a   1.000
_cell.length_b   1.000
_cell.length_c   1.000
_cell.angle_alpha   90.00
_cell.angle_beta   90.00
_cell.angle_gamma   90.00
#
_symmetry.space_group_name_H-M   'P 1'
#
loop_
_entity.id
_entity.type
_entity.pdbx_description
1 polymer ?
#
loop_
_entity_poly.entity_id
_entity_poly.type
_entity_poly.pdbx_seq_one_letter_code
_entity_poly.pdbx_strand_id
1 'polypeptide(L)'
;MSEFGGLIHRNGGQWCGERRPEHGKGVSHDLPAQLLIGGQIARSLRFIGWTVVQAEKRSRIGRNRISRWIGGVPPEPAFVQWLGRLVKWHKAWSSPLLPPIGQSGNRPPMKAYEYYKALLIIGWSERVAIGHMGHNRTAMRLSLSRGGALTETESRWLSYLELGHLTYPAPETSLLRAN
;
A
#
# COMPACT_ATOMS: atom_id res chain seq x y z
N MET A 1 61.19 -38.93 18.61
CA MET A 1 62.14 -39.36 17.58
C MET A 1 61.39 -40.26 16.61
N SER A 2 61.52 -39.98 15.31
CA SER A 2 61.05 -40.74 14.13
C SER A 2 59.54 -40.67 13.84
N GLU A 3 59.05 -39.91 12.83
CA GLU A 3 59.07 -40.15 11.36
C GLU A 3 58.30 -41.44 10.95
N PHE A 4 57.53 -41.59 9.87
CA PHE A 4 56.90 -40.82 8.78
C PHE A 4 56.13 -41.88 7.93
N GLY A 5 55.15 -41.47 7.11
CA GLY A 5 54.66 -42.24 5.94
C GLY A 5 53.48 -43.19 6.22
N GLY A 6 52.29 -43.09 5.62
CA GLY A 6 51.89 -42.50 4.35
C GLY A 6 51.59 -43.61 3.34
N LEU A 7 50.32 -43.90 3.05
CA LEU A 7 49.84 -44.19 1.70
C LEU A 7 48.30 -44.26 1.65
N ILE A 8 47.72 -43.39 0.82
CA ILE A 8 46.31 -43.41 0.40
C ILE A 8 46.17 -44.41 -0.75
N HIS A 9 45.14 -45.25 -0.72
CA HIS A 9 44.62 -45.87 -1.94
C HIS A 9 43.14 -45.49 -2.11
N ARG A 10 42.85 -44.73 -3.16
CA ARG A 10 41.51 -44.57 -3.75
C ARG A 10 41.22 -45.80 -4.61
N ASN A 11 40.00 -46.29 -4.52
CA ASN A 11 39.21 -47.05 -5.51
C ASN A 11 37.80 -47.07 -4.90
N GLY A 12 36.70 -46.69 -5.52
CA GLY A 12 36.31 -46.61 -6.92
C GLY A 12 34.88 -47.13 -6.96
N GLY A 13 33.95 -46.42 -7.61
CA GLY A 13 32.70 -47.03 -8.12
C GLY A 13 31.44 -47.04 -7.22
N GLN A 14 30.55 -46.10 -7.53
CA GLN A 14 29.07 -46.12 -7.53
C GLN A 14 28.32 -47.47 -7.28
N TRP A 15 27.37 -47.51 -6.34
CA TRP A 15 25.89 -47.33 -6.45
C TRP A 15 25.09 -48.59 -6.82
N CYS A 16 24.24 -49.05 -5.88
CA CYS A 16 22.83 -49.47 -6.05
C CYS A 16 22.33 -49.87 -4.65
N GLY A 17 21.22 -49.44 -4.08
CA GLY A 17 20.12 -48.62 -4.55
C GLY A 17 18.98 -48.90 -3.58
N GLU A 18 18.73 -48.02 -2.61
CA GLU A 18 17.43 -47.95 -1.95
C GLU A 18 17.26 -46.59 -1.29
N ARG A 19 16.53 -45.70 -1.97
CA ARG A 19 15.92 -44.54 -1.31
C ARG A 19 14.42 -44.51 -1.64
N ARG A 20 13.68 -44.55 -0.54
CA ARG A 20 12.25 -44.25 -0.36
C ARG A 20 11.77 -43.04 -1.17
N PRO A 21 10.46 -42.92 -1.42
CA PRO A 21 9.92 -41.88 -2.29
C PRO A 21 10.08 -40.50 -1.65
N GLU A 22 10.98 -39.70 -2.21
CA GLU A 22 11.08 -38.28 -1.87
C GLU A 22 9.97 -37.52 -2.60
N HIS A 23 8.82 -37.36 -1.93
CA HIS A 23 7.91 -36.24 -2.17
C HIS A 23 8.66 -34.97 -1.78
N GLY A 24 9.21 -34.23 -2.74
CA GLY A 24 10.10 -33.12 -2.43
C GLY A 24 10.27 -32.08 -3.53
N LYS A 25 9.40 -31.06 -3.47
CA LYS A 25 9.65 -29.67 -3.87
C LYS A 25 9.89 -29.40 -5.36
N GLY A 26 8.79 -29.09 -6.05
CA GLY A 26 8.84 -28.12 -7.13
C GLY A 26 9.46 -26.83 -6.62
N VAL A 27 10.61 -26.46 -7.18
CA VAL A 27 11.22 -25.15 -6.96
C VAL A 27 10.24 -24.12 -7.51
N SER A 28 9.59 -23.40 -6.61
CA SER A 28 8.51 -22.47 -6.93
C SER A 28 9.05 -21.27 -7.69
N HIS A 29 8.96 -21.32 -9.03
CA HIS A 29 9.24 -20.19 -9.93
C HIS A 29 8.36 -18.96 -9.65
N ASP A 30 7.32 -19.09 -8.83
CA ASP A 30 6.39 -18.04 -8.48
C ASP A 30 6.84 -17.16 -7.30
N LEU A 31 7.81 -17.61 -6.50
CA LEU A 31 8.28 -16.87 -5.33
C LEU A 31 8.83 -15.46 -5.67
N PRO A 32 9.65 -15.30 -6.74
CA PRO A 32 10.13 -13.99 -7.17
C PRO A 32 8.99 -13.06 -7.59
N ALA A 33 8.00 -13.58 -8.32
CA ALA A 33 6.85 -12.79 -8.78
C ALA A 33 5.96 -12.34 -7.61
N GLN A 34 5.74 -13.21 -6.62
CA GLN A 34 4.95 -12.88 -5.44
C GLN A 34 5.63 -11.84 -4.53
N LEU A 35 6.96 -11.91 -4.39
CA LEU A 35 7.75 -10.90 -3.69
C LEU A 35 7.68 -9.53 -4.38
N LEU A 36 7.69 -9.49 -5.72
CA LEU A 36 7.50 -8.26 -6.48
C LEU A 36 6.12 -7.65 -6.24
N ILE A 37 5.07 -8.47 -6.24
CA ILE A 37 3.70 -8.02 -5.96
C ILE A 37 3.57 -7.51 -4.51
N GLY A 38 4.13 -8.22 -3.53
CA GLY A 38 4.14 -7.79 -2.13
C GLY A 38 4.85 -6.45 -1.94
N GLY A 39 6.01 -6.28 -2.58
CA GLY A 39 6.73 -5.00 -2.61
C GLY A 39 5.94 -3.88 -3.28
N GLN A 40 5.17 -4.19 -4.33
CA GLN A 40 4.28 -3.22 -4.98
C GLN A 40 3.13 -2.80 -4.06
N ILE A 41 2.50 -3.72 -3.32
CA ILE A 41 1.46 -3.38 -2.33
C ILE A 41 2.03 -2.42 -1.28
N ALA A 42 3.19 -2.72 -0.71
CA ALA A 42 3.82 -1.85 0.29
C ALA A 42 4.13 -0.45 -0.26
N ARG A 43 4.64 -0.38 -1.49
CA ARG A 43 4.93 0.90 -2.17
C ARG A 43 3.64 1.68 -2.45
N SER A 44 2.58 1.01 -2.89
CA SER A 44 1.28 1.63 -3.16
C SER A 44 0.63 2.20 -1.90
N LEU A 45 0.66 1.46 -0.79
CA LEU A 45 0.14 1.96 0.49
C LEU A 45 0.93 3.19 0.96
N ARG A 46 2.26 3.15 0.88
CA ARG A 46 3.12 4.29 1.22
C ARG A 46 2.83 5.50 0.33
N PHE A 47 2.68 5.28 -0.98
CA PHE A 47 2.39 6.34 -1.95
C PHE A 47 1.05 7.03 -1.64
N ILE A 48 0.02 6.25 -1.29
CA ILE A 48 -1.27 6.79 -0.86
C ILE A 48 -1.18 7.43 0.54
N GLY A 49 -0.09 7.25 1.30
CA GLY A 49 0.02 7.79 2.66
C GLY A 49 -0.70 6.96 3.73
N TRP A 50 -0.85 5.65 3.48
CA TRP A 50 -1.47 4.69 4.40
C TRP A 50 -0.47 3.76 5.07
N THR A 51 -0.71 3.52 6.36
CA THR A 51 -0.22 2.37 7.12
C THR A 51 -1.06 1.12 6.83
N VAL A 52 -0.58 -0.05 7.23
CA VAL A 52 -1.36 -1.30 7.15
C VAL A 52 -2.66 -1.20 7.95
N VAL A 53 -2.65 -0.50 9.10
CA VAL A 53 -3.86 -0.28 9.91
C VAL A 53 -4.89 0.58 9.19
N GLN A 54 -4.46 1.62 8.47
CA GLN A 54 -5.35 2.41 7.62
C GLN A 54 -5.88 1.55 6.46
N ALA A 55 -5.02 0.78 5.81
CA ALA A 55 -5.42 -0.12 4.72
C ALA A 55 -6.49 -1.14 5.18
N GLU A 56 -6.35 -1.71 6.37
CA GLU A 56 -7.35 -2.60 6.98
C GLU A 56 -8.71 -1.91 7.12
N LYS A 57 -8.75 -0.71 7.72
CA LYS A 57 -10.00 0.03 7.91
C LYS A 57 -10.68 0.38 6.57
N ARG A 58 -9.90 0.60 5.52
CA ARG A 58 -10.39 1.06 4.21
C ARG A 58 -10.79 -0.08 3.30
N SER A 59 -10.07 -1.19 3.36
CA SER A 59 -10.36 -2.38 2.57
C SER A 59 -11.31 -3.35 3.27
N ARG A 60 -11.47 -3.24 4.61
CA ARG A 60 -12.11 -4.22 5.50
C ARG A 60 -11.40 -5.58 5.51
N ILE A 61 -10.14 -5.63 5.07
CA ILE A 61 -9.31 -6.82 5.06
C ILE A 61 -8.37 -6.77 6.25
N GLY A 62 -8.34 -7.85 7.05
CA GLY A 62 -7.54 -7.89 8.27
C GLY A 62 -6.06 -7.57 8.03
N ARG A 63 -5.47 -6.73 8.89
CA ARG A 63 -4.07 -6.26 8.77
C ARG A 63 -3.05 -7.40 8.62
N ASN A 64 -3.25 -8.52 9.31
CA ASN A 64 -2.36 -9.68 9.23
C ASN A 64 -2.34 -10.28 7.84
N ARG A 65 -3.46 -10.23 7.11
CA ARG A 65 -3.56 -10.71 5.74
C ARG A 65 -2.81 -9.78 4.78
N ILE A 66 -3.01 -8.48 4.93
CA ILE A 66 -2.28 -7.45 4.17
C ILE A 66 -0.77 -7.58 4.41
N SER A 67 -0.33 -7.77 5.66
CA SER A 67 1.08 -7.99 6.00
C SER A 67 1.65 -9.27 5.36
N ARG A 68 0.87 -10.36 5.32
CA ARG A 68 1.29 -11.58 4.62
C ARG A 68 1.45 -11.36 3.12
N TRP A 69 0.58 -10.58 2.50
CA TRP A 69 0.71 -10.23 1.09
C TRP A 69 1.95 -9.39 0.81
N ILE A 70 2.25 -8.43 1.67
CA ILE A 70 3.51 -7.68 1.62
C ILE A 70 4.73 -8.61 1.77
N GLY A 71 4.61 -9.64 2.62
CA GLY A 71 5.62 -10.69 2.80
C GLY A 71 5.72 -11.72 1.67
N GLY A 72 4.97 -11.56 0.57
CA GLY A 72 5.06 -12.43 -0.60
C GLY A 72 4.03 -13.55 -0.66
N VAL A 73 2.98 -13.53 0.16
CA VAL A 73 1.82 -14.43 -0.06
C VAL A 73 0.96 -13.87 -1.19
N PRO A 74 0.42 -14.69 -2.11
CA PRO A 74 -0.46 -14.22 -3.17
C PRO A 74 -1.64 -13.38 -2.63
N PRO A 75 -1.83 -12.13 -3.11
CA PRO A 75 -2.93 -11.28 -2.70
C PRO A 75 -4.23 -11.61 -3.44
N GLU A 76 -5.36 -11.18 -2.88
CA GLU A 76 -6.63 -11.24 -3.58
C GLU A 76 -6.65 -10.26 -4.76
N PRO A 77 -7.04 -10.69 -5.97
CA PRO A 77 -7.06 -9.81 -7.15
C PRO A 77 -7.91 -8.56 -6.97
N ALA A 78 -9.07 -8.68 -6.27
CA ALA A 78 -9.95 -7.55 -5.99
C ALA A 78 -9.25 -6.45 -5.18
N PHE A 79 -8.45 -6.81 -4.18
CA PHE A 79 -7.67 -5.86 -3.38
C PHE A 79 -6.60 -5.16 -4.23
N VAL A 80 -5.87 -5.91 -5.05
CA VAL A 80 -4.81 -5.34 -5.91
C VAL A 80 -5.41 -4.39 -6.96
N GLN A 81 -6.53 -4.76 -7.57
CA GLN A 81 -7.23 -3.91 -8.54
C GLN A 81 -7.74 -2.62 -7.90
N TRP A 82 -8.39 -2.73 -6.74
CA TRP A 82 -8.87 -1.58 -5.97
C TRP A 82 -7.72 -0.64 -5.58
N LEU A 83 -6.65 -1.18 -5.00
CA LEU A 83 -5.47 -0.41 -4.62
C LEU A 83 -4.82 0.25 -5.86
N GLY A 84 -4.77 -0.47 -6.98
CA GLY A 84 -4.28 0.06 -8.25
C GLY A 84 -5.09 1.24 -8.77
N ARG A 85 -6.42 1.21 -8.67
CA ARG A 85 -7.30 2.34 -9.04
C ARG A 85 -7.05 3.55 -8.15
N LEU A 86 -6.94 3.36 -6.84
CA LEU A 86 -6.62 4.43 -5.90
C LEU A 86 -5.23 5.03 -6.18
N VAL A 87 -4.21 4.21 -6.45
CA VAL A 87 -2.87 4.71 -6.81
C VAL A 87 -2.93 5.55 -8.09
N LYS A 88 -3.64 5.10 -9.13
CA LYS A 88 -3.81 5.88 -10.36
C LYS A 88 -4.47 7.23 -10.07
N TRP A 89 -5.49 7.25 -9.21
CA TRP A 89 -6.16 8.48 -8.80
C TRP A 89 -5.23 9.43 -8.02
N HIS A 90 -4.49 8.92 -7.04
CA HIS A 90 -3.50 9.70 -6.28
C HIS A 90 -2.35 10.22 -7.15
N LYS A 91 -1.99 9.52 -8.24
CA LYS A 91 -1.00 10.02 -9.20
C LYS A 91 -1.53 11.20 -10.01
N ALA A 92 -2.78 11.11 -10.49
CA ALA A 92 -3.42 12.21 -11.22
C ALA A 92 -3.54 13.47 -10.35
N TRP A 93 -3.72 13.30 -9.04
CA TRP A 93 -3.89 14.38 -8.06
C TRP A 93 -2.77 14.35 -7.01
N SER A 94 -1.52 14.25 -7.44
CA SER A 94 -0.37 14.01 -6.53
C SER A 94 0.06 15.22 -5.70
N SER A 95 -0.29 16.43 -6.15
CA SER A 95 0.05 17.68 -5.47
C SER A 95 -1.08 18.70 -5.63
N PRO A 96 -1.33 19.54 -4.60
CA PRO A 96 -2.26 20.66 -4.73
C PRO A 96 -1.79 21.70 -5.75
N LEU A 97 -0.50 21.74 -6.10
CA LEU A 97 0.03 22.73 -7.05
C LEU A 97 -0.16 22.33 -8.51
N LEU A 98 -0.59 21.09 -8.78
CA LEU A 98 -0.85 20.66 -10.15
C LEU A 98 -2.17 21.27 -10.64
N PRO A 99 -2.19 21.88 -11.84
CA PRO A 99 -3.41 22.47 -12.38
C PRO A 99 -4.47 21.38 -12.54
N PRO A 100 -5.74 21.64 -12.15
CA PRO A 100 -6.79 20.67 -12.34
C PRO A 100 -7.01 20.39 -13.82
N ILE A 101 -6.97 19.12 -14.21
CA ILE A 101 -7.39 18.71 -15.54
C ILE A 101 -8.93 18.79 -15.57
N GLY A 102 -9.44 19.93 -16.01
CA GLY A 102 -10.87 20.17 -16.23
C GLY A 102 -11.67 20.48 -14.96
N GLN A 103 -12.66 21.36 -15.14
CA GLN A 103 -13.68 21.81 -14.20
C GLN A 103 -13.25 22.83 -13.13
N SER A 104 -13.60 24.10 -13.40
CA SER A 104 -13.85 25.13 -12.39
C SER A 104 -15.17 24.84 -11.68
N GLY A 105 -15.13 24.16 -10.55
CA GLY A 105 -16.26 24.12 -9.62
C GLY A 105 -16.17 25.29 -8.64
N ASN A 106 -17.27 26.01 -8.42
CA ASN A 106 -17.43 27.06 -7.40
C ASN A 106 -17.53 26.46 -5.97
N ARG A 107 -16.78 25.41 -5.65
CA ARG A 107 -16.80 24.86 -4.28
C ARG A 107 -16.16 25.92 -3.37
N PRO A 108 -16.84 26.37 -2.31
CA PRO A 108 -16.25 27.31 -1.37
C PRO A 108 -14.96 26.76 -0.77
N PRO A 109 -14.02 27.64 -0.38
CA PRO A 109 -12.84 27.27 0.41
C PRO A 109 -13.22 26.36 1.60
N MET A 110 -12.55 25.23 1.73
CA MET A 110 -12.82 24.26 2.80
C MET A 110 -12.46 24.86 4.16
N LYS A 111 -13.43 24.89 5.08
CA LYS A 111 -13.18 25.21 6.49
C LYS A 111 -12.80 23.94 7.25
N ALA A 112 -12.62 24.08 8.57
CA ALA A 112 -12.15 23.01 9.43
C ALA A 112 -12.98 21.72 9.29
N TYR A 113 -14.31 21.84 9.26
CA TYR A 113 -15.19 20.67 9.18
C TYR A 113 -15.00 19.89 7.87
N GLU A 114 -15.05 20.57 6.73
CA GLU A 114 -14.88 19.94 5.42
C GLU A 114 -13.48 19.35 5.25
N TYR A 115 -12.46 20.05 5.74
CA TYR A 115 -11.09 19.55 5.76
C TYR A 115 -10.99 18.23 6.52
N TYR A 116 -11.43 18.19 7.79
CA TYR A 116 -11.35 16.97 8.60
C TYR A 116 -12.24 15.84 8.05
N LYS A 117 -13.41 16.16 7.51
CA LYS A 117 -14.26 15.18 6.81
C LYS A 117 -13.53 14.55 5.63
N ALA A 118 -12.90 15.35 4.78
CA ALA A 118 -12.16 14.85 3.63
C ALA A 118 -10.99 13.95 4.08
N LEU A 119 -10.24 14.33 5.11
CA LEU A 119 -9.19 13.47 5.68
C LEU A 119 -9.73 12.14 6.18
N LEU A 120 -10.89 12.15 6.84
CA LEU A 120 -11.55 10.94 7.29
C LEU A 120 -11.96 10.03 6.14
N ILE A 121 -12.42 10.58 5.01
CA ILE A 121 -12.79 9.79 3.83
C ILE A 121 -11.54 9.22 3.15
N ILE A 122 -10.53 10.06 2.91
CA ILE A 122 -9.25 9.68 2.30
C ILE A 122 -8.45 8.73 3.21
N GLY A 123 -8.74 8.71 4.51
CA GLY A 123 -8.03 7.92 5.50
C GLY A 123 -6.66 8.48 5.85
N TRP A 124 -6.45 9.78 5.66
CA TRP A 124 -5.20 10.45 6.01
C TRP A 124 -5.15 10.89 7.46
N SER A 125 -3.94 10.91 8.00
CA SER A 125 -3.66 11.74 9.16
C SER A 125 -3.48 13.18 8.70
N GLU A 126 -3.76 14.14 9.59
CA GLU A 126 -3.51 15.55 9.33
C GLU A 126 -2.03 15.81 8.98
N ARG A 127 -1.08 15.06 9.56
CA ARG A 127 0.34 15.17 9.23
C ARG A 127 0.60 14.86 7.75
N VAL A 128 -0.06 13.85 7.18
CA VAL A 128 0.10 13.49 5.76
C VAL A 128 -0.42 14.62 4.88
N ALA A 129 -1.65 15.07 5.12
CA ALA A 129 -2.27 16.13 4.33
C ALA A 129 -1.44 17.42 4.35
N ILE A 130 -0.97 17.84 5.53
CA ILE A 130 -0.13 19.03 5.71
C ILE A 130 1.22 18.87 5.02
N GLY A 131 1.81 17.68 5.06
CA GLY A 131 3.06 17.38 4.35
C GLY A 131 2.93 17.56 2.83
N HIS A 132 1.78 17.20 2.24
CA HIS A 132 1.51 17.44 0.82
C HIS A 132 1.26 18.91 0.48
N MET A 133 0.66 19.68 1.40
CA MET A 133 0.40 21.11 1.20
C MET A 133 1.61 22.00 1.49
N GLY A 134 2.62 21.49 2.21
CA GLY A 134 3.79 22.28 2.62
C GLY A 134 3.52 23.25 3.77
N HIS A 135 2.44 23.07 4.53
CA HIS A 135 2.07 23.97 5.64
C HIS A 135 2.81 23.65 6.94
N ASN A 136 2.91 24.64 7.81
CA ASN A 136 3.21 24.39 9.22
C ASN A 136 1.96 23.88 9.95
N ARG A 137 2.08 22.74 10.63
CA ARG A 137 0.94 22.08 11.32
C ARG A 137 0.24 22.97 12.34
N THR A 138 1.00 23.68 13.17
CA THR A 138 0.44 24.53 14.23
C THR A 138 -0.26 25.74 13.63
N ALA A 139 0.36 26.38 12.65
CA ALA A 139 -0.22 27.54 11.96
C ALA A 139 -1.54 27.19 11.25
N MET A 140 -1.57 26.06 10.54
CA MET A 140 -2.77 25.61 9.84
C MET A 140 -3.91 25.28 10.80
N ARG A 141 -3.62 24.55 11.89
CA ARG A 141 -4.62 24.28 12.95
C ARG A 141 -5.17 25.57 13.55
N LEU A 142 -4.28 26.51 13.88
CA LEU A 142 -4.68 27.78 14.45
C LEU A 142 -5.58 28.56 13.48
N SER A 143 -5.20 28.65 12.20
CA SER A 143 -5.99 29.30 11.16
C SER A 143 -7.39 28.68 11.06
N LEU A 144 -7.48 27.36 10.89
CA LEU A 144 -8.76 26.64 10.79
C LEU A 144 -9.62 26.78 12.06
N SER A 145 -9.00 26.76 13.25
CA SER A 145 -9.72 26.95 14.53
C SER A 145 -10.30 28.35 14.70
N ARG A 146 -9.71 29.36 14.04
CA ARG A 146 -10.17 30.75 14.05
C ARG A 146 -11.15 31.06 12.91
N GLY A 147 -11.67 30.04 12.24
CA GLY A 147 -12.61 30.19 11.13
C GLY A 147 -11.96 30.45 9.77
N GLY A 148 -10.64 30.33 9.67
CA GLY A 148 -9.92 30.33 8.40
C GLY A 148 -10.31 29.14 7.52
N ALA A 149 -9.87 29.20 6.26
CA ALA A 149 -10.14 28.17 5.26
C ALA A 149 -8.85 27.82 4.50
N LEU A 150 -8.84 26.64 3.88
CA LEU A 150 -7.85 26.29 2.88
C LEU A 150 -7.92 27.23 1.68
N THR A 151 -6.83 27.33 0.92
CA THR A 151 -6.89 28.00 -0.38
C THR A 151 -7.86 27.26 -1.32
N GLU A 152 -8.34 27.93 -2.37
CA GLU A 152 -9.22 27.30 -3.36
C GLU A 152 -8.54 26.09 -4.02
N THR A 153 -7.26 26.21 -4.32
CA THR A 153 -6.49 25.16 -4.97
C THR A 153 -6.37 23.91 -4.08
N GLU A 154 -6.05 24.09 -2.80
CA GLU A 154 -5.97 22.98 -1.83
C GLU A 154 -7.33 22.36 -1.57
N SER A 155 -8.37 23.19 -1.45
CA SER A 155 -9.75 22.75 -1.28
C SER A 155 -10.19 21.87 -2.44
N ARG A 156 -9.87 22.29 -3.67
CA ARG A 156 -10.18 21.56 -4.90
C ARG A 156 -9.40 20.25 -4.98
N TRP A 157 -8.10 20.30 -4.73
CA TRP A 157 -7.25 19.11 -4.71
C TRP A 157 -7.76 18.06 -3.72
N LEU A 158 -8.07 18.47 -2.48
CA LEU A 158 -8.57 17.55 -1.46
C LEU A 158 -9.97 17.03 -1.81
N SER A 159 -10.81 17.84 -2.47
CA SER A 159 -12.11 17.41 -3.00
C SER A 159 -11.97 16.30 -4.04
N TYR A 160 -11.02 16.40 -4.95
CA TYR A 160 -10.79 15.37 -5.97
C TYR A 160 -10.28 14.08 -5.35
N LEU A 161 -9.39 14.16 -4.35
CA LEU A 161 -8.97 12.99 -3.60
C LEU A 161 -10.12 12.35 -2.82
N GLU A 162 -10.95 13.16 -2.14
CA GLU A 162 -12.18 12.73 -1.46
C GLU A 162 -13.08 11.97 -2.44
N LEU A 163 -13.36 12.56 -3.61
CA LEU A 163 -14.19 11.97 -4.66
C LEU A 163 -13.64 10.63 -5.15
N GLY A 164 -12.33 10.50 -5.32
CA GLY A 164 -11.69 9.25 -5.72
C GLY A 164 -11.96 8.11 -4.75
N HIS A 165 -11.84 8.38 -3.44
CA HIS A 165 -12.12 7.39 -2.40
C HIS A 165 -13.60 7.04 -2.27
N LEU A 166 -14.51 7.97 -2.62
CA LEU A 166 -15.94 7.67 -2.70
C LEU A 166 -16.30 6.87 -3.96
N THR A 167 -15.61 7.13 -5.08
CA THR A 167 -15.82 6.45 -6.36
C THR A 167 -15.29 5.01 -6.35
N TYR A 168 -14.21 4.76 -5.62
CA TYR A 168 -13.59 3.45 -5.46
C TYR A 168 -13.71 2.97 -4.00
N PRO A 169 -14.92 2.59 -3.54
CA PRO A 169 -15.14 2.10 -2.19
C PRO A 169 -14.39 0.79 -1.94
N ALA A 170 -14.42 0.32 -0.69
CA ALA A 170 -13.78 -0.93 -0.27
C ALA A 170 -14.09 -2.07 -1.26
N PRO A 171 -13.09 -2.91 -1.60
CA PRO A 171 -13.30 -4.01 -2.54
C PRO A 171 -14.32 -5.00 -1.98
N GLU A 172 -15.26 -5.45 -2.83
CA GLU A 172 -16.07 -6.61 -2.51
C GLU A 172 -15.16 -7.83 -2.42
N THR A 173 -14.97 -8.32 -1.19
CA THR A 173 -14.23 -9.56 -0.96
C THR A 173 -15.22 -10.72 -0.87
N SER A 174 -14.79 -11.89 -1.33
CA SER A 174 -15.59 -13.13 -1.29
C SER A 174 -16.08 -13.49 0.12
N LEU A 175 -15.43 -12.98 1.17
CA LEU A 175 -15.79 -13.20 2.57
C LEU A 175 -17.03 -12.43 3.02
N LEU A 176 -17.40 -11.33 2.35
CA LEU A 176 -18.66 -10.63 2.63
C LEU A 176 -19.90 -11.36 2.08
N ARG A 177 -19.69 -12.39 1.23
CA ARG A 177 -20.78 -13.22 0.66
C ARG A 177 -20.98 -14.56 1.38
N ALA A 178 -20.17 -14.85 2.39
CA ALA A 178 -20.20 -16.11 3.13
C ALA A 178 -20.89 -16.03 4.50
N ASN A 179 -21.55 -14.90 4.80
CA ASN A 179 -22.41 -14.70 5.96
C ASN A 179 -23.82 -14.35 5.51
#